data_AF-A0A9R0YVP8-F1
#
_entry.id   AF-A0A9R0YVP8-F1
#
_cell.length_a   1.000
_cell.length_b   1.000
_cell.length_c   1.000
_cell.angle_alpha   90.00
_cell.angle_beta   90.00
_cell.angle_gamma   90.00
#
_symmetry.space_group_name_H-M   'P 1'
#
loop_
_entity.id
_entity.type
_entity.pdbx_description
1 polymer ?
#
loop_
_entity_poly.entity_id
_entity_poly.type
_entity_poly.pdbx_seq_one_letter_code
_entity_poly.pdbx_strand_id
1 'polypeptide(L)'
;MAIPANAAASLSFPVINMEKLETEERGAAMGVIGDACENWGFFELLKDGAWVDVPPMRHAIVVNIGDQLEVITNGRYKSVMHRVLTRPDGNRMSLASFYNPGADAVIFPAPALVEELSEEEAERAGSAVYPRFVFEDYMNLYLRHKFESKEPRFKAMKADAAPIATA
;
A
#
# COMPACT_ATOMS: atom_id res chain seq x y z
N MET A 1 -9.19 -39.28 -26.26
CA MET A 1 -9.37 -37.82 -26.34
C MET A 1 -8.08 -37.19 -25.87
N ALA A 2 -7.22 -36.78 -26.79
CA ALA A 2 -5.86 -36.34 -26.50
C ALA A 2 -5.84 -34.85 -26.18
N ILE A 3 -5.21 -34.48 -25.06
CA ILE A 3 -4.85 -33.10 -24.74
C ILE A 3 -3.77 -32.70 -25.74
N PRO A 4 -3.93 -31.63 -26.52
CA PRO A 4 -2.87 -31.21 -27.42
C PRO A 4 -1.69 -30.70 -26.57
N ALA A 5 -0.55 -31.36 -26.72
CA ALA A 5 0.74 -30.82 -26.34
C ALA A 5 1.04 -29.65 -27.29
N ASN A 6 0.96 -28.41 -26.82
CA ASN A 6 1.62 -27.31 -27.51
C ASN A 6 2.11 -26.24 -26.54
N ALA A 7 3.38 -25.90 -26.73
CA ALA A 7 4.12 -24.79 -26.19
C ALA A 7 4.34 -24.77 -24.66
N ALA A 8 5.26 -25.63 -24.19
CA ALA A 8 6.28 -25.13 -23.28
C ALA A 8 7.06 -24.03 -24.01
N ALA A 9 6.51 -22.81 -24.07
CA ALA A 9 7.30 -21.62 -24.31
C ALA A 9 8.40 -21.63 -23.25
N SER A 10 9.65 -21.48 -23.67
CA SER A 10 10.81 -21.47 -22.79
C SER A 10 10.49 -20.64 -21.54
N LEU A 11 10.55 -21.27 -20.36
CA LEU A 11 10.46 -20.64 -19.04
C LEU A 11 11.70 -19.76 -18.78
N SER A 12 12.05 -18.89 -19.73
CA SER A 12 13.01 -17.81 -19.51
C SER A 12 12.24 -16.67 -18.88
N PHE A 13 12.37 -16.52 -17.56
CA PHE A 13 11.90 -15.33 -16.88
C PHE A 13 12.51 -14.09 -17.57
N PRO A 14 11.71 -13.09 -17.94
CA PRO A 14 12.26 -11.87 -18.50
C PRO A 14 13.10 -11.18 -17.41
N VAL A 15 14.41 -11.07 -17.66
CA VAL A 15 15.37 -10.37 -16.81
C VAL A 15 15.62 -8.99 -17.43
N ILE A 16 15.27 -7.94 -16.69
CA ILE A 16 15.60 -6.56 -17.09
C ILE A 16 16.96 -6.24 -16.49
N ASN A 17 17.98 -6.12 -17.33
CA ASN A 17 19.29 -5.63 -16.89
C ASN A 17 19.21 -4.10 -16.70
N MET A 18 19.20 -3.65 -15.44
CA MET A 18 19.10 -2.24 -15.07
C MET A 18 20.34 -1.41 -15.48
N GLU A 19 21.51 -2.03 -15.64
CA GLU A 19 22.71 -1.35 -16.13
C GLU A 19 22.52 -0.77 -17.53
N LYS A 20 21.64 -1.39 -18.32
CA LYS A 20 21.29 -0.94 -19.68
C LYS A 20 20.51 0.37 -19.72
N LEU A 21 20.00 0.86 -18.59
CA LEU A 21 19.36 2.18 -18.54
C LEU A 21 20.35 3.32 -18.72
N GLU A 22 21.64 3.07 -18.44
CA GLU A 22 22.73 4.02 -18.58
C GLU A 22 23.52 3.84 -19.89
N THR A 23 23.04 2.99 -20.80
CA THR A 23 23.69 2.72 -22.09
C THR A 23 22.78 3.10 -23.26
N GLU A 24 23.26 2.94 -24.50
CA GLU A 24 22.47 3.14 -25.72
C GLU A 24 21.24 2.20 -25.80
N GLU A 25 21.24 1.11 -25.03
CA GLU A 25 20.12 0.16 -24.95
C GLU A 25 18.96 0.64 -24.05
N ARG A 26 19.05 1.85 -23.48
CA ARG A 26 18.02 2.43 -22.59
C ARG A 26 16.61 2.34 -23.20
N GLY A 27 16.46 2.60 -24.49
CA GLY A 27 15.17 2.54 -25.17
C GLY A 27 14.53 1.14 -25.14
N ALA A 28 15.33 0.10 -25.38
CA ALA A 28 14.87 -1.28 -25.31
C ALA A 28 14.56 -1.69 -23.86
N ALA A 29 15.41 -1.31 -22.90
CA ALA A 29 15.18 -1.58 -21.48
C ALA A 29 13.90 -0.91 -20.97
N MET A 30 13.68 0.37 -21.33
CA MET A 30 12.44 1.10 -21.04
C MET A 30 11.21 0.51 -21.73
N GLY A 31 11.38 -0.10 -22.91
CA GLY A 31 10.32 -0.83 -23.61
C GLY A 31 9.84 -2.05 -22.83
N VAL A 32 10.78 -2.87 -22.32
CA VAL A 32 10.46 -4.03 -21.47
C VAL A 32 9.85 -3.61 -20.14
N ILE A 33 10.34 -2.52 -19.54
CA ILE A 33 9.73 -1.91 -18.35
C ILE A 33 8.30 -1.45 -18.63
N GLY A 34 8.05 -0.84 -19.78
CA GLY A 34 6.73 -0.39 -20.21
C GLY A 34 5.75 -1.56 -20.37
N ASP A 35 6.15 -2.60 -21.09
CA ASP A 35 5.36 -3.84 -21.23
C ASP A 35 5.06 -4.48 -19.86
N ALA A 36 6.06 -4.51 -18.98
CA ALA A 36 5.91 -5.02 -17.63
C ALA A 36 4.87 -4.25 -16.81
N CYS A 37 4.88 -2.93 -16.91
CA CYS A 37 3.92 -2.08 -16.22
C CYS A 37 2.52 -2.15 -16.84
N GLU A 38 2.39 -2.47 -18.13
CA GLU A 38 1.12 -2.48 -18.87
C GLU A 38 0.42 -3.85 -18.89
N ASN A 39 1.18 -4.94 -18.91
CA ASN A 39 0.61 -6.27 -19.15
C ASN A 39 0.73 -7.22 -17.95
N TRP A 40 1.54 -6.88 -16.96
CA TRP A 40 1.84 -7.79 -15.84
C TRP A 40 1.09 -7.43 -14.54
N GLY A 41 -0.07 -6.77 -14.64
CA GLY A 41 -0.84 -6.25 -13.51
C GLY A 41 -1.46 -7.33 -12.62
N PHE A 42 -0.96 -7.45 -11.39
CA PHE A 42 -1.42 -8.43 -10.36
C PHE A 42 -1.59 -7.79 -8.99
N PHE A 43 -1.88 -6.48 -8.93
CA PHE A 43 -2.08 -5.74 -7.68
C PHE A 43 -3.57 -5.54 -7.45
N GLU A 44 -4.09 -6.08 -6.35
CA GLU A 44 -5.49 -5.99 -5.99
C GLU A 44 -5.68 -5.19 -4.70
N LEU A 45 -6.80 -4.49 -4.59
CA LEU A 45 -7.26 -3.83 -3.37
C LEU A 45 -8.58 -4.45 -2.91
N LEU A 46 -8.80 -4.50 -1.59
CA LEU A 46 -10.06 -4.95 -1.01
C LEU A 46 -11.02 -3.77 -0.92
N LYS A 47 -12.15 -3.85 -1.62
CA LYS A 47 -13.21 -2.85 -1.61
C LYS A 47 -14.55 -3.55 -1.47
N ASP A 48 -15.37 -3.11 -0.52
CA ASP A 48 -16.73 -3.63 -0.28
C ASP A 48 -16.77 -5.17 -0.13
N GLY A 49 -15.73 -5.74 0.49
CA GLY A 49 -15.59 -7.19 0.70
C GLY A 49 -15.12 -7.97 -0.54
N ALA A 50 -14.88 -7.31 -1.66
CA ALA A 50 -14.39 -7.92 -2.90
C ALA A 50 -12.96 -7.45 -3.23
N TRP A 51 -12.14 -8.37 -3.76
CA TRP A 51 -10.85 -8.01 -4.34
C TRP A 51 -11.07 -7.40 -5.73
N VAL A 52 -10.47 -6.24 -5.96
CA VAL A 52 -10.57 -5.48 -7.20
C VAL A 52 -9.17 -5.26 -7.74
N ASP A 53 -8.95 -5.65 -9.00
CA ASP A 53 -7.70 -5.40 -9.71
C ASP A 53 -7.47 -3.90 -9.89
N VAL A 54 -6.24 -3.47 -9.65
CA VAL A 54 -5.76 -2.17 -10.10
C VAL A 54 -5.22 -2.35 -11.52
N PRO A 55 -5.90 -1.83 -12.55
CA PRO A 55 -5.54 -2.10 -13.92
C PRO A 55 -4.16 -1.51 -14.22
N PRO A 56 -3.25 -2.28 -14.83
CA PRO A 56 -1.99 -1.75 -15.30
C PRO A 56 -2.25 -0.68 -16.36
N MET A 57 -1.61 0.47 -16.23
CA MET A 57 -1.78 1.59 -17.15
C MET A 57 -0.43 2.24 -17.44
N ARG A 58 -0.10 2.31 -18.72
CA ARG A 58 1.16 2.89 -19.18
C ARG A 58 1.26 4.37 -18.78
N HIS A 59 2.42 4.74 -18.25
CA HIS A 59 2.73 6.10 -17.77
C HIS A 59 1.80 6.61 -16.64
N ALA A 60 1.12 5.72 -15.93
CA ALA A 60 0.34 6.08 -14.75
C ALA A 60 1.10 5.76 -13.45
N ILE A 61 0.72 6.44 -12.37
CA ILE A 61 1.19 6.15 -11.02
C ILE A 61 -0.03 5.75 -10.19
N VAL A 62 0.09 4.61 -9.50
CA VAL A 62 -0.90 4.22 -8.49
C VAL A 62 -0.53 4.92 -7.19
N VAL A 63 -1.47 5.69 -6.64
CA VAL A 63 -1.33 6.35 -5.35
C VAL A 63 -2.27 5.70 -4.36
N ASN A 64 -1.73 5.22 -3.24
CA ASN A 64 -2.50 4.78 -2.10
C ASN A 64 -2.03 5.51 -0.84
N ILE A 65 -2.90 5.55 0.15
CA ILE A 65 -2.60 6.13 1.47
C ILE A 65 -2.33 5.02 2.48
N GLY A 66 -1.52 5.35 3.49
CA GLY A 66 -1.22 4.44 4.60
C GLY A 66 -1.94 4.82 5.90
N ASP A 67 -1.75 3.98 6.91
CA ASP A 67 -2.41 4.05 8.22
C ASP A 67 -2.25 5.42 8.91
N GLN A 68 -1.15 6.14 8.64
CA GLN A 68 -0.89 7.47 9.23
C GLN A 68 -1.87 8.54 8.73
N LEU A 69 -2.17 8.55 7.42
CA LEU A 69 -3.18 9.47 6.87
C LEU A 69 -4.59 9.10 7.32
N GLU A 70 -4.86 7.81 7.55
CA GLU A 70 -6.12 7.37 8.15
C GLU A 70 -6.30 7.95 9.55
N VAL A 71 -5.25 7.92 10.39
CA VAL A 71 -5.27 8.57 11.71
C VAL A 71 -5.47 10.08 11.59
N ILE A 72 -4.66 10.75 10.77
CA ILE A 72 -4.68 12.22 10.63
C ILE A 72 -6.04 12.72 10.14
N THR A 73 -6.66 11.99 9.22
CA THR A 73 -7.98 12.34 8.67
C THR A 73 -9.14 11.82 9.51
N ASN A 74 -8.85 11.29 10.70
CA ASN A 74 -9.84 10.73 11.61
C ASN A 74 -10.74 9.68 10.95
N GLY A 75 -10.17 8.84 10.09
CA GLY A 75 -10.87 7.77 9.39
C GLY A 75 -11.63 8.19 8.13
N ARG A 76 -11.62 9.47 7.75
CA ARG A 76 -12.24 9.95 6.50
C ARG A 76 -11.61 9.29 5.28
N TYR A 77 -10.28 9.14 5.27
CA TYR A 77 -9.58 8.38 4.25
C TYR A 77 -8.97 7.11 4.85
N LYS A 78 -9.46 5.94 4.44
CA LYS A 78 -8.99 4.66 4.99
C LYS A 78 -7.84 4.07 4.18
N SER A 79 -6.82 3.60 4.89
CA SER A 79 -5.79 2.70 4.39
C SER A 79 -6.42 1.35 4.07
N VAL A 80 -6.36 0.97 2.79
CA VAL A 80 -7.04 -0.22 2.24
C VAL A 80 -6.09 -1.42 2.19
N MET A 81 -6.63 -2.60 2.51
CA MET A 81 -5.90 -3.84 2.28
C MET A 81 -5.65 -4.01 0.79
N HIS A 82 -4.44 -4.44 0.48
CA HIS A 82 -4.02 -4.72 -0.89
C HIS A 82 -3.09 -5.94 -0.90
N ARG A 83 -3.07 -6.66 -2.01
CA ARG A 83 -2.22 -7.84 -2.20
C ARG A 83 -1.65 -7.88 -3.61
N VAL A 84 -0.61 -8.68 -3.78
CA VAL A 84 -0.08 -9.02 -5.10
C VAL A 84 -0.25 -10.51 -5.30
N LEU A 85 -0.88 -10.89 -6.41
CA LEU A 85 -0.99 -12.29 -6.82
C LEU A 85 0.21 -12.68 -7.69
N THR A 86 0.62 -13.94 -7.61
CA THR A 86 1.60 -14.51 -8.54
C THR A 86 0.86 -15.13 -9.73
N ARG A 87 1.51 -15.15 -10.90
CA ARG A 87 1.05 -15.92 -12.06
C ARG A 87 2.12 -16.91 -12.53
N PRO A 88 1.74 -18.03 -13.15
CA PRO A 88 2.70 -18.97 -13.74
C PRO A 88 3.47 -18.36 -14.92
N ASP A 89 2.87 -17.38 -15.59
CA ASP A 89 3.37 -16.67 -16.75
C ASP A 89 3.46 -15.15 -16.48
N GLY A 90 4.57 -14.54 -16.90
CA GLY A 90 4.87 -13.13 -16.65
C GLY A 90 5.67 -12.90 -15.36
N ASN A 91 6.54 -11.89 -15.40
CA ASN A 91 7.13 -11.32 -14.19
C ASN A 91 6.28 -10.10 -13.79
N ARG A 92 6.40 -9.45 -12.64
CA ARG A 92 5.76 -8.14 -12.40
C ARG A 92 6.78 -7.22 -11.80
N MET A 93 7.09 -6.11 -12.47
CA MET A 93 7.97 -5.10 -11.88
C MET A 93 7.16 -4.09 -11.07
N SER A 94 7.66 -3.76 -9.88
CA SER A 94 7.05 -2.78 -8.98
C SER A 94 8.12 -1.90 -8.39
N LEU A 95 8.02 -0.59 -8.62
CA LEU A 95 8.80 0.41 -7.90
C LEU A 95 7.84 1.14 -6.96
N ALA A 96 7.91 0.80 -5.67
CA ALA A 96 7.05 1.39 -4.65
C ALA A 96 7.89 2.35 -3.78
N SER A 97 7.52 3.64 -3.81
CA SER A 97 8.12 4.66 -2.95
C SER A 97 7.16 5.01 -1.82
N PHE A 98 7.69 5.07 -0.60
CA PHE A 98 6.92 5.38 0.60
C PHE A 98 7.37 6.72 1.17
N TYR A 99 6.47 7.69 1.18
CA TYR A 99 6.71 8.98 1.84
C TYR A 99 6.12 8.91 3.26
N ASN A 100 6.97 8.57 4.22
CA ASN A 100 6.58 8.37 5.61
C ASN A 100 6.92 9.59 6.47
N PRO A 101 6.24 9.77 7.62
CA PRO A 101 6.67 10.72 8.64
C PRO A 101 8.09 10.46 9.15
N GLY A 102 8.69 11.47 9.77
CA GLY A 102 9.92 11.30 10.55
C GLY A 102 9.71 10.35 11.73
N ALA A 103 10.78 9.70 12.20
CA ALA A 103 10.70 8.70 13.27
C ALA A 103 10.07 9.26 14.56
N ASP A 104 10.44 10.49 14.92
CA ASP A 104 9.97 11.23 16.09
C ASP A 104 8.65 11.99 15.86
N ALA A 105 8.06 11.91 14.65
CA ALA A 105 6.83 12.61 14.34
C ALA A 105 5.67 12.09 15.20
N VAL A 106 4.94 13.03 15.80
CA VAL A 106 3.73 12.70 16.57
C VAL A 106 2.51 12.71 15.65
N ILE A 107 1.85 11.57 15.53
CA ILE A 107 0.71 11.33 14.65
C ILE A 107 -0.57 11.34 15.48
N PHE A 108 -1.56 12.11 15.04
CA PHE A 108 -2.86 12.24 15.71
C PHE A 108 -3.91 12.82 14.74
N PRO A 109 -5.21 12.65 15.03
CA PRO A 109 -6.28 13.28 14.26
C PRO A 109 -6.13 14.80 14.19
N ALA A 110 -6.24 15.37 13.00
CA ALA A 110 -6.24 16.82 12.83
C ALA A 110 -7.47 17.43 13.53
N PRO A 111 -7.32 18.40 14.45
CA PRO A 111 -8.42 18.91 15.26
C PRO A 111 -9.65 19.36 14.45
N ALA A 112 -9.42 20.09 13.35
CA ALA A 112 -10.50 20.53 12.45
C ALA A 112 -11.33 19.37 11.89
N LEU A 113 -10.70 18.22 11.62
CA LEU A 113 -11.37 17.03 11.09
C LEU A 113 -12.05 16.17 12.16
N VAL A 114 -11.86 16.49 13.44
CA VAL A 114 -12.61 15.90 14.55
C VAL A 114 -13.90 16.68 14.80
N GLU A 115 -13.82 18.01 14.74
CA GLU A 115 -14.95 18.91 14.98
C GLU A 115 -15.97 18.92 13.83
N GLU A 116 -15.52 18.66 12.59
CA GLU A 116 -16.35 18.69 11.38
C GLU A 116 -17.11 17.38 11.07
N LEU A 117 -17.00 16.34 11.89
CA LEU A 117 -17.64 15.06 11.58
C LEU A 117 -19.17 15.16 11.61
N SER A 118 -19.81 14.91 10.47
CA SER A 118 -21.25 14.64 10.44
C SER A 118 -21.58 13.32 11.16
N GLU A 119 -22.84 13.14 11.58
CA GLU A 119 -23.30 11.92 12.25
C GLU A 119 -23.02 10.66 11.40
N GLU A 120 -23.21 10.75 10.08
CA GLU A 120 -22.94 9.65 9.13
C GLU A 120 -21.43 9.35 9.01
N GLU A 121 -20.58 10.37 9.04
CA GLU A 121 -19.12 10.21 9.02
C GLU A 121 -18.59 9.65 10.34
N ALA A 122 -19.16 10.05 11.47
CA ALA A 122 -18.85 9.51 12.79
C ALA A 122 -19.24 8.02 12.90
N GLU A 123 -20.37 7.63 12.31
CA GLU A 123 -20.82 6.24 12.23
C GLU A 123 -19.90 5.41 11.33
N ARG A 124 -19.49 5.94 10.16
CA ARG A 124 -18.56 5.29 9.22
C ARG A 124 -17.11 5.19 9.74
N ALA A 125 -16.67 6.20 10.51
CA ALA A 125 -15.41 6.19 11.23
C ALA A 125 -15.45 5.26 12.46
N GLY A 126 -16.65 4.85 12.89
CA GLY A 126 -16.86 3.88 13.96
C GLY A 126 -16.61 4.45 15.34
N SER A 127 -17.11 5.67 15.64
CA SER A 127 -17.09 6.34 16.95
C SER A 127 -15.72 6.42 17.68
N ALA A 128 -14.65 5.95 17.05
CA ALA A 128 -13.35 5.77 17.67
C ALA A 128 -12.45 6.92 17.25
N VAL A 129 -12.21 7.84 18.19
CA VAL A 129 -11.10 8.78 18.08
C VAL A 129 -9.82 7.96 17.93
N TYR A 130 -9.17 8.09 16.76
CA TYR A 130 -7.88 7.45 16.48
C TYR A 130 -6.83 7.92 17.50
N PRO A 131 -5.83 7.08 17.82
CA PRO A 131 -4.84 7.38 18.86
C PRO A 131 -3.90 8.52 18.47
N ARG A 132 -3.26 9.11 19.49
CA ARG A 132 -2.07 9.96 19.38
C ARG A 132 -0.84 9.14 19.75
N PHE A 133 0.17 9.09 18.89
CA PHE A 133 1.37 8.26 19.10
C PHE A 133 2.59 8.80 18.34
N VAL A 134 3.79 8.30 18.66
CA VAL A 134 5.03 8.57 17.91
C VAL A 134 5.15 7.55 16.77
N PHE A 135 5.51 8.01 15.57
CA PHE A 135 5.54 7.17 14.36
C PHE A 135 6.47 5.95 14.49
N GLU A 136 7.64 6.09 15.11
CA GLU A 136 8.58 4.99 15.33
C GLU A 136 7.97 3.87 16.19
N ASP A 137 7.23 4.20 17.24
CA ASP A 137 6.55 3.21 18.10
C ASP A 137 5.52 2.41 17.32
N TYR A 138 4.74 3.10 16.47
CA TYR A 138 3.80 2.45 15.56
C TYR A 138 4.53 1.51 14.59
N MET A 139 5.67 1.93 14.02
CA MET A 139 6.43 1.11 13.08
C MET A 139 7.02 -0.14 13.74
N ASN A 140 7.48 -0.04 14.98
CA ASN A 140 7.97 -1.17 15.77
C ASN A 140 6.87 -2.24 15.99
N LEU A 141 5.64 -1.82 16.23
CA LEU A 141 4.49 -2.72 16.31
C LEU A 141 4.10 -3.26 14.92
N TYR A 142 4.01 -2.38 13.92
CA TYR A 142 3.62 -2.71 12.56
C TYR A 142 4.50 -3.82 11.97
N LEU A 143 5.82 -3.73 12.13
CA LEU A 143 6.75 -4.72 11.57
C LEU A 143 6.53 -6.13 12.12
N ARG A 144 6.01 -6.26 13.35
CA ARG A 144 5.70 -7.56 13.98
C ARG A 144 4.37 -8.13 13.54
N HIS A 145 3.40 -7.27 13.21
CA HIS A 145 2.00 -7.63 12.95
C HIS A 145 1.53 -7.19 11.55
N LYS A 146 2.46 -7.05 10.60
CA LYS A 146 2.23 -6.44 9.28
C LYS A 146 1.08 -7.08 8.49
N PHE A 147 0.96 -8.40 8.60
CA PHE A 147 -0.02 -9.20 7.85
C PHE A 147 -1.28 -9.55 8.66
N GLU A 148 -1.38 -9.05 9.90
CA GLU A 148 -2.56 -9.19 10.73
C GLU A 148 -3.53 -8.01 10.50
N SER A 149 -4.75 -8.11 11.06
CA SER A 149 -5.74 -7.03 11.04
C SER A 149 -5.16 -5.70 11.55
N LYS A 150 -5.59 -4.58 10.97
CA LYS A 150 -5.02 -3.26 11.29
C LYS A 150 -5.57 -2.66 12.58
N GLU A 151 -6.83 -2.94 12.88
CA GLU A 151 -7.58 -2.32 13.97
C GLU A 151 -6.93 -2.56 15.35
N PRO A 152 -6.39 -3.75 15.66
CA PRO A 152 -5.62 -3.97 16.89
C PRO A 152 -4.39 -3.07 17.03
N ARG A 153 -3.72 -2.66 15.94
CA ARG A 153 -2.55 -1.78 16.02
C ARG A 153 -2.93 -0.39 16.53
N PHE A 154 -4.03 0.18 16.04
CA PHE A 154 -4.53 1.45 16.55
C PHE A 154 -5.00 1.34 18.02
N LYS A 155 -5.60 0.21 18.40
CA LYS A 155 -5.98 -0.03 19.80
C LYS A 155 -4.77 -0.09 20.73
N ALA A 156 -3.69 -0.76 20.32
CA ALA A 156 -2.45 -0.85 21.09
C ALA A 156 -1.84 0.54 21.32
N MET A 157 -1.76 1.38 20.29
CA MET A 157 -1.27 2.75 20.41
C MET A 157 -2.09 3.64 21.34
N LYS A 158 -3.37 3.31 21.56
CA LYS A 158 -4.23 4.02 22.51
C LYS A 158 -3.96 3.59 23.96
N ALA A 159 -3.59 2.33 24.18
CA ALA A 159 -3.29 1.80 25.50
C ALA A 159 -1.93 2.25 26.03
N ASP A 160 -0.95 2.45 25.13
CA ASP A 160 0.41 2.92 25.45
C ASP A 160 0.54 4.47 25.48
N ALA A 161 -0.58 5.20 25.44
CA ALA A 161 -0.56 6.67 25.53
C ALA A 161 -0.13 7.13 26.93
N ALA A 162 1.17 7.10 27.20
CA ALA A 162 1.76 7.83 28.31
C ALA A 162 1.52 9.34 28.10
N PRO A 163 1.26 10.12 29.17
CA PRO A 163 1.12 11.56 29.03
C PRO A 163 2.46 12.15 28.56
N ILE A 164 2.55 12.49 27.28
CA ILE A 164 3.66 13.29 26.76
C ILE A 164 3.53 14.65 27.43
N ALA A 165 4.47 14.98 28.32
CA ALA A 165 4.52 16.26 29.01
C ALA A 165 4.46 17.39 27.98
N THR A 166 3.45 18.24 28.10
CA THR A 166 3.38 19.51 27.38
C THR A 166 4.57 20.36 27.81
N ALA A 167 5.47 20.65 26.88
CA ALA A 167 6.48 21.69 27.04
C ALA A 167 5.84 23.08 26.88
#